data_AF-A0A3D2F3D3-F1
#
_entry.id   AF-A0A3D2F3D3-F1
#
_cell.length_a   1.000
_cell.length_b   1.000
_cell.length_c   1.000
_cell.angle_alpha   90.00
_cell.angle_beta   90.00
_cell.angle_gamma   90.00
#
_symmetry.space_group_name_H-M   'P 1'
#
loop_
_entity.id
_entity.type
_entity.pdbx_description
1 polymer ?
#
loop_
_entity_poly.entity_id
_entity_poly.type
_entity_poly.pdbx_seq_one_letter_code
_entity_poly.pdbx_strand_id
1 'polypeptide(L)'
;MTDKEKQLIDHLRRLKQVQPDFAYLKSFKRVLENRIVLDVKSEPIFFFRAFRLAASFGVFLLAFMGLGFGMVVATQNIPVDTFLYPVKLVGEKIQLGVQSFDAKSRADLKLKFALNRLSELKDLEENNLNDPSKIKALLDGYNQELSGIQNEVLRISVERDGETLGYLLEVESRLENISGELKVLRFDSVVPEVYLDAENFSSFMKELVSRKIFEYETKNRIFADDGQKWQRAMNEFLRLRSRGQMLAFSLNSSLSDGLKTTALELTESGEPLVTPQPENTSLTLDNLRSLNQELDSWQVSFNALSESGSDEDLLKLFDSLSEFEARLAEAETLLK
;
A
#
# COMPACT_ATOMS: atom_id res chain seq x y z
N MET A 1 4.24 -38.00 16.88
CA MET A 1 2.96 -38.21 16.17
C MET A 1 2.67 -39.69 16.18
N THR A 2 1.58 -40.09 16.82
CA THR A 2 1.25 -41.50 17.08
C THR A 2 0.62 -42.13 15.84
N ASP A 3 0.78 -43.45 15.65
CA ASP A 3 0.23 -44.14 14.46
C ASP A 3 -1.29 -44.01 14.34
N LYS A 4 -1.98 -43.79 15.46
CA LYS A 4 -3.44 -43.53 15.49
C LYS A 4 -3.80 -42.18 14.85
N GLU A 5 -2.99 -41.15 15.02
CA GLU A 5 -3.22 -39.83 14.41
C GLU A 5 -3.02 -39.87 12.91
N LYS A 6 -2.03 -40.63 12.42
CA LYS A 6 -1.81 -40.83 10.99
C LYS A 6 -2.97 -41.58 10.33
N GLN A 7 -3.49 -42.63 10.98
CA GLN A 7 -4.67 -43.36 10.49
C GLN A 7 -5.94 -42.49 10.46
N LEU A 8 -6.13 -41.62 11.45
CA LEU A 8 -7.29 -40.72 11.50
C LEU A 8 -7.26 -39.67 10.39
N ILE A 9 -6.08 -39.10 10.12
CA ILE A 9 -5.89 -38.11 9.05
C ILE A 9 -6.12 -38.75 7.68
N ASP A 10 -5.65 -39.98 7.47
CA ASP A 10 -5.89 -40.70 6.22
C ASP A 10 -7.37 -41.06 6.02
N HIS A 11 -8.10 -41.42 7.07
CA HIS A 11 -9.55 -41.64 7.01
C HIS A 11 -10.32 -40.35 6.67
N LEU A 12 -9.97 -39.22 7.29
CA LEU A 12 -10.61 -37.93 7.01
C LEU A 12 -10.32 -37.45 5.58
N ARG A 13 -9.12 -37.70 5.07
CA ARG A 13 -8.73 -37.33 3.71
C ARG A 13 -9.49 -38.16 2.65
N ARG A 14 -9.76 -39.44 2.92
CA ARG A 14 -10.60 -40.30 2.06
C ARG A 14 -12.07 -39.88 2.07
N LEU A 15 -12.61 -39.45 3.22
CA LEU A 15 -14.00 -38.97 3.32
C LEU A 15 -14.23 -37.68 2.53
N LYS A 16 -13.23 -36.81 2.44
CA LYS A 16 -13.32 -35.55 1.68
C LYS A 16 -13.40 -35.75 0.17
N GLN A 17 -13.04 -36.93 -0.34
CA GLN A 17 -13.04 -37.27 -1.77
C GLN A 17 -14.28 -38.05 -2.23
N VAL A 18 -15.14 -38.48 -1.30
CA VAL A 18 -16.41 -39.12 -1.67
C VAL A 18 -17.40 -38.02 -2.05
N GLN A 19 -17.53 -37.73 -3.35
CA GLN A 19 -18.63 -36.91 -3.83
C GLN A 19 -19.96 -37.58 -3.44
N PRO A 20 -20.94 -36.84 -2.90
CA PRO A 20 -22.22 -37.42 -2.55
C PRO A 20 -22.89 -37.96 -3.81
N ASP A 21 -23.14 -39.26 -3.84
CA ASP A 21 -23.85 -39.93 -4.92
C ASP A 21 -25.22 -39.23 -5.12
N PHE A 22 -25.52 -38.87 -6.36
CA PHE A 22 -26.82 -38.28 -6.73
C PHE A 22 -27.99 -39.14 -6.26
N ALA A 23 -27.82 -40.46 -6.16
CA ALA A 23 -28.82 -41.37 -5.60
C ALA A 23 -29.05 -41.13 -4.09
N TYR A 24 -28.00 -40.81 -3.34
CA TYR A 24 -28.07 -40.46 -1.91
C TYR A 24 -28.73 -39.09 -1.68
N LEU A 25 -28.39 -38.08 -2.49
CA LEU A 25 -29.05 -36.77 -2.45
C LEU A 25 -30.55 -36.87 -2.75
N LYS A 26 -30.93 -37.72 -3.72
CA LYS A 26 -32.33 -37.94 -4.08
C LYS A 26 -33.11 -38.69 -2.99
N SER A 27 -32.49 -39.67 -2.32
CA SER A 27 -33.12 -40.36 -1.20
C SER A 27 -33.25 -39.46 0.04
N PHE A 28 -32.23 -38.64 0.32
CA PHE A 28 -32.25 -37.65 1.39
C PHE A 28 -33.35 -36.58 1.17
N LYS A 29 -33.47 -36.06 -0.06
CA LYS A 29 -34.57 -35.14 -0.44
C LYS A 29 -35.94 -35.77 -0.20
N ARG A 30 -36.12 -37.04 -0.58
CA ARG A 30 -37.39 -37.75 -0.38
C ARG A 30 -37.70 -38.01 1.10
N VAL A 31 -36.68 -38.24 1.93
CA VAL A 31 -36.84 -38.37 3.40
C VAL A 31 -37.21 -37.02 4.03
N LEU A 32 -36.64 -35.92 3.55
CA LEU A 32 -36.99 -34.56 3.98
C LEU A 32 -38.42 -34.19 3.57
N GLU A 33 -38.80 -34.44 2.32
CA GLU A 33 -40.15 -34.15 1.82
C GLU A 33 -41.22 -34.95 2.60
N ASN A 34 -40.97 -36.22 2.92
CA ASN A 34 -41.89 -37.01 3.72
C ASN A 34 -41.94 -36.61 5.20
N ARG A 35 -40.85 -36.06 5.78
CA ARG A 35 -40.87 -35.56 7.17
C ARG A 35 -41.47 -34.16 7.30
N ILE A 36 -41.30 -33.29 6.30
CA ILE A 36 -41.85 -31.93 6.32
C ILE A 36 -43.37 -31.95 6.13
N VAL A 37 -43.91 -32.89 5.36
CA VAL A 37 -45.36 -32.98 5.11
C VAL A 37 -46.12 -33.65 6.26
N LEU A 38 -45.46 -34.42 7.13
CA LEU A 38 -46.11 -35.10 8.26
C LEU A 38 -46.18 -34.28 9.56
N ASP A 39 -45.55 -33.11 9.65
CA ASP A 39 -45.46 -32.34 10.90
C ASP A 39 -46.30 -31.05 10.93
N VAL A 40 -47.22 -30.86 9.96
CA VAL A 40 -48.12 -29.68 9.89
C VAL A 40 -49.48 -29.93 10.56
N LYS A 41 -49.52 -30.81 11.58
CA LYS A 41 -50.71 -31.03 12.42
C LYS A 41 -50.36 -31.38 13.87
N SER A 42 -49.72 -30.46 14.60
CA SER A 42 -49.80 -30.45 16.08
C SER A 42 -49.23 -29.18 16.73
N GLU A 43 -50.15 -28.37 17.25
CA GLU A 43 -50.11 -27.55 18.47
C GLU A 43 -49.15 -26.33 18.66
N PRO A 44 -49.65 -25.27 19.35
CA PRO A 44 -48.99 -23.95 19.51
C PRO A 44 -47.76 -23.93 20.44
N ILE A 45 -47.30 -25.09 20.93
CA ILE A 45 -46.17 -25.21 21.87
C ILE A 45 -44.82 -25.04 21.14
N PHE A 46 -44.78 -25.32 19.83
CA PHE A 46 -43.56 -25.16 19.03
C PHE A 46 -43.19 -23.69 18.78
N PHE A 47 -44.18 -22.81 18.60
CA PHE A 47 -43.93 -21.38 18.40
C PHE A 47 -43.26 -20.74 19.61
N PHE A 48 -43.63 -21.10 20.84
CA PHE A 48 -42.98 -20.57 22.05
C PHE A 48 -41.54 -21.08 22.23
N ARG A 49 -41.22 -22.31 21.80
CA ARG A 49 -39.84 -22.84 21.84
C ARG A 49 -38.98 -22.26 20.73
N ALA A 50 -39.51 -22.12 19.51
CA ALA A 50 -38.83 -21.48 18.39
C ALA A 50 -38.59 -19.98 18.66
N PHE A 51 -39.56 -19.30 19.28
CA PHE A 51 -39.42 -17.90 19.68
C PHE A 51 -38.44 -17.73 20.84
N ARG A 52 -38.38 -18.67 21.81
CA ARG A 52 -37.32 -18.68 22.84
C ARG A 52 -35.93 -18.91 22.25
N LEU A 53 -35.78 -19.82 21.29
CA LEU A 53 -34.52 -20.06 20.59
C LEU A 53 -34.11 -18.84 19.74
N ALA A 54 -35.03 -18.26 18.99
CA ALA A 54 -34.79 -17.05 18.19
C ALA A 54 -34.50 -15.81 19.07
N ALA A 55 -35.20 -15.64 20.19
CA ALA A 55 -34.94 -14.59 21.16
C ALA A 55 -33.60 -14.80 21.88
N SER A 56 -33.24 -16.03 22.23
CA SER A 56 -31.92 -16.33 22.80
C SER A 56 -30.80 -16.10 21.79
N PHE A 57 -31.01 -16.41 20.51
CA PHE A 57 -30.06 -16.11 19.44
C PHE A 57 -29.98 -14.60 19.17
N GLY A 58 -31.11 -13.89 19.22
CA GLY A 58 -31.18 -12.43 19.11
C GLY A 58 -30.53 -11.71 20.29
N VAL A 59 -30.68 -12.21 21.51
CA VAL A 59 -29.97 -11.73 22.71
C VAL A 59 -28.49 -12.09 22.63
N PHE A 60 -28.11 -13.25 22.09
CA PHE A 60 -26.71 -13.59 21.86
C PHE A 60 -26.09 -12.69 20.80
N LEU A 61 -26.80 -12.36 19.72
CA LEU A 61 -26.39 -11.40 18.68
C LEU A 61 -26.34 -9.97 19.23
N LEU A 62 -27.31 -9.55 20.04
CA LEU A 62 -27.31 -8.25 20.71
C LEU A 62 -26.22 -8.17 21.78
N ALA A 63 -25.91 -9.26 22.47
CA ALA A 63 -24.76 -9.36 23.37
C ALA A 63 -23.46 -9.38 22.56
N PHE A 64 -23.40 -10.00 21.38
CA PHE A 64 -22.23 -9.96 20.51
C PHE A 64 -22.04 -8.61 19.84
N MET A 65 -23.11 -7.87 19.51
CA MET A 65 -23.03 -6.51 18.99
C MET A 65 -22.76 -5.50 20.10
N GLY A 66 -23.39 -5.66 21.26
CA GLY A 66 -23.22 -4.79 22.44
C GLY A 66 -21.89 -5.00 23.15
N LEU A 67 -21.41 -6.25 23.28
CA LEU A 67 -20.07 -6.56 23.81
C LEU A 67 -19.00 -6.51 22.71
N GLY A 68 -19.32 -6.75 21.44
CA GLY A 68 -18.35 -6.69 20.34
C GLY A 68 -17.81 -5.28 20.12
N PHE A 69 -18.66 -4.25 20.22
CA PHE A 69 -18.19 -2.86 20.21
C PHE A 69 -17.35 -2.53 21.45
N GLY A 70 -17.69 -3.09 22.62
CA GLY A 70 -16.94 -2.88 23.87
C GLY A 70 -15.59 -3.62 23.91
N MET A 71 -15.51 -4.85 23.37
CA MET A 71 -14.27 -5.62 23.30
C MET A 71 -13.25 -4.96 22.37
N VAL A 72 -13.67 -4.41 21.23
CA VAL A 72 -12.76 -3.73 20.28
C VAL A 72 -12.10 -2.50 20.90
N VAL A 73 -12.77 -1.80 21.83
CA VAL A 73 -12.17 -0.68 22.57
C VAL A 73 -11.21 -1.18 23.65
N ALA A 74 -11.56 -2.25 24.37
CA ALA A 74 -10.69 -2.83 25.39
C ALA A 74 -9.41 -3.47 24.81
N THR A 75 -9.46 -3.95 23.56
CA THR A 75 -8.30 -4.58 22.91
C THR A 75 -7.25 -3.61 22.40
N GLN A 76 -7.54 -2.30 22.32
CA GLN A 76 -6.61 -1.31 21.73
C GLN A 76 -5.33 -1.15 22.55
N ASN A 77 -5.39 -1.35 23.88
CA ASN A 77 -4.26 -1.21 24.79
C ASN A 77 -3.63 -2.55 25.20
N ILE A 78 -3.89 -3.64 24.47
CA ILE A 78 -3.25 -4.92 24.78
C ILE A 78 -1.76 -4.84 24.40
N PRO A 79 -0.84 -5.11 25.35
CA PRO A 79 0.58 -5.11 25.06
C PRO A 79 0.96 -6.27 24.13
N VAL A 80 2.01 -6.06 23.33
CA VAL A 80 2.54 -7.05 22.37
C VAL A 80 2.98 -8.36 23.01
N ASP A 81 3.38 -8.34 24.28
CA ASP A 81 3.86 -9.51 25.00
C ASP A 81 2.73 -10.42 25.55
N THR A 82 1.47 -10.00 25.41
CA THR A 82 0.33 -10.66 26.01
C THR A 82 -0.33 -11.67 25.06
N PHE A 83 -0.83 -12.79 25.58
CA PHE A 83 -1.49 -13.84 24.80
C PHE A 83 -2.72 -13.37 24.00
N LEU A 84 -3.30 -12.21 24.36
CA LEU A 84 -4.45 -11.60 23.69
C LEU A 84 -4.07 -10.75 22.48
N TYR A 85 -2.79 -10.52 22.22
CA TYR A 85 -2.33 -9.71 21.10
C TYR A 85 -2.85 -10.21 19.72
N PRO A 86 -2.91 -11.52 19.42
CA PRO A 86 -3.54 -12.02 18.20
C PRO A 86 -5.02 -11.61 18.07
N VAL A 87 -5.74 -11.46 19.20
CA VAL A 87 -7.14 -11.01 19.22
C VAL A 87 -7.23 -9.54 18.81
N LYS A 88 -6.29 -8.69 19.25
CA LYS A 88 -6.18 -7.28 18.81
C LYS A 88 -6.02 -7.21 17.28
N LEU A 89 -5.09 -7.97 16.72
CA LEU A 89 -4.84 -8.00 15.27
C LEU A 89 -6.07 -8.48 14.47
N VAL A 90 -6.82 -9.46 14.99
CA VAL A 90 -8.06 -9.92 14.37
C VAL A 90 -9.14 -8.83 14.45
N GLY A 91 -9.27 -8.16 15.60
CA GLY A 91 -10.21 -7.05 15.78
C GLY A 91 -9.96 -5.91 14.79
N GLU A 92 -8.70 -5.53 14.60
CA GLU A 92 -8.28 -4.51 13.63
C GLU A 92 -8.64 -4.89 12.19
N LYS A 93 -8.41 -6.16 11.80
CA LYS A 93 -8.81 -6.67 10.48
C LYS A 93 -10.33 -6.67 10.29
N ILE A 94 -11.09 -7.03 11.32
CA ILE A 94 -12.56 -6.96 11.27
C ILE A 94 -12.99 -5.50 11.12
N GLN A 95 -12.38 -4.57 11.86
CA GLN A 95 -12.67 -3.15 11.77
C GLN A 95 -12.45 -2.62 10.34
N LEU A 96 -11.34 -2.99 9.70
CA LEU A 96 -11.08 -2.67 8.29
C LEU A 96 -12.09 -3.31 7.32
N GLY A 97 -12.58 -4.51 7.63
CA GLY A 97 -13.58 -5.20 6.81
C GLY A 97 -15.01 -4.67 6.98
N VAL A 98 -15.31 -4.04 8.11
CA VAL A 98 -16.64 -3.47 8.42
C VAL A 98 -16.74 -2.00 8.02
N GLN A 99 -15.63 -1.25 8.05
CA GLN A 99 -15.64 0.13 7.56
C GLN A 99 -15.93 0.16 6.05
N SER A 100 -16.75 1.13 5.63
CA SER A 100 -17.31 1.26 4.29
C SER A 100 -16.29 1.14 3.16
N PHE A 101 -16.76 0.85 1.93
CA PHE A 101 -15.99 0.85 0.67
C PHE A 101 -15.29 2.17 0.31
N ASP A 102 -15.35 3.17 1.19
CA ASP A 102 -14.68 4.45 1.05
C ASP A 102 -13.16 4.31 1.27
N ALA A 103 -12.38 4.80 0.32
CA ALA A 103 -10.92 4.73 0.36
C ALA A 103 -10.34 5.61 1.48
N LYS A 104 -10.94 6.79 1.73
CA LYS A 104 -10.46 7.74 2.76
C LYS A 104 -10.57 7.13 4.16
N SER A 105 -11.75 6.63 4.52
CA SER A 105 -11.98 5.96 5.81
C SER A 105 -11.03 4.78 6.05
N ARG A 106 -10.79 3.96 5.02
CA ARG A 106 -9.88 2.81 5.13
C ARG A 106 -8.43 3.26 5.30
N ALA A 107 -7.98 4.27 4.56
CA ALA A 107 -6.66 4.85 4.75
C ALA A 107 -6.48 5.42 6.17
N ASP A 108 -7.51 6.05 6.76
CA ASP A 108 -7.44 6.59 8.11
C ASP A 108 -7.27 5.53 9.20
N LEU A 109 -7.98 4.40 9.07
CA LEU A 109 -7.78 3.27 9.97
C LEU A 109 -6.38 2.69 9.83
N LYS A 110 -5.86 2.57 8.62
CA LYS A 110 -4.51 2.05 8.39
C LYS A 110 -3.44 2.98 8.95
N LEU A 111 -3.61 4.29 8.82
CA LEU A 111 -2.76 5.27 9.49
C LEU A 111 -2.81 5.12 11.01
N LYS A 112 -4.02 4.90 11.57
CA LYS A 112 -4.17 4.62 13.00
C LYS A 112 -3.44 3.34 13.40
N PHE A 113 -3.53 2.27 12.60
CA PHE A 113 -2.86 1.02 12.91
C PHE A 113 -1.33 1.12 12.78
N ALA A 114 -0.83 1.88 11.80
CA ALA A 114 0.60 2.18 11.68
C ALA A 114 1.11 2.92 12.93
N LEU A 115 0.40 3.95 13.40
CA LEU A 115 0.70 4.64 14.66
C LEU A 115 0.65 3.69 15.86
N ASN A 116 -0.34 2.80 15.92
CA ASN A 116 -0.41 1.80 16.99
C ASN A 116 0.84 0.91 17.00
N ARG A 117 1.35 0.48 15.83
CA ARG A 117 2.58 -0.34 15.76
C ARG A 117 3.80 0.44 16.25
N LEU A 118 3.90 1.74 15.98
CA LEU A 118 4.98 2.59 16.50
C LEU A 118 4.88 2.77 18.02
N SER A 119 3.67 2.99 18.55
CA SER A 119 3.45 3.05 20.00
C SER A 119 3.84 1.72 20.68
N GLU A 120 3.49 0.59 20.08
CA GLU A 120 3.86 -0.73 20.60
C GLU A 120 5.38 -0.97 20.54
N LEU A 121 6.07 -0.46 19.51
CA LEU A 121 7.54 -0.48 19.45
C LEU A 121 8.14 0.35 20.58
N LYS A 122 7.61 1.55 20.80
CA LYS A 122 8.03 2.42 21.91
C LYS A 122 7.84 1.74 23.26
N ASP A 123 6.70 1.08 23.47
CA ASP A 123 6.44 0.31 24.68
C ASP A 123 7.47 -0.81 24.88
N LEU A 124 7.89 -1.50 23.80
CA LEU A 124 8.95 -2.51 23.89
C LEU A 124 10.31 -1.89 24.29
N GLU A 125 10.65 -0.74 23.72
CA GLU A 125 11.88 0.00 24.03
C GLU A 125 11.90 0.45 25.52
N GLU A 126 10.82 1.09 25.98
CA GLU A 126 10.70 1.59 27.36
C GLU A 126 10.72 0.46 28.40
N ASN A 127 10.17 -0.70 28.08
CA ASN A 127 10.17 -1.88 28.95
C ASN A 127 11.46 -2.74 28.83
N ASN A 128 12.45 -2.29 28.04
CA ASN A 128 13.70 -3.02 27.77
C ASN A 128 13.46 -4.44 27.19
N LEU A 129 12.37 -4.62 26.44
CA LEU A 129 12.00 -5.87 25.80
C LEU A 129 12.54 -5.91 24.36
N ASN A 130 13.86 -5.98 24.23
CA ASN A 130 14.57 -5.97 22.95
C ASN A 130 14.57 -7.33 22.24
N ASP A 131 13.41 -7.97 22.11
CA ASP A 131 13.27 -9.22 21.32
C ASP A 131 13.30 -8.88 19.81
N PRO A 132 14.35 -9.28 19.07
CA PRO A 132 14.48 -8.99 17.64
C PRO A 132 13.27 -9.43 16.82
N SER A 133 12.67 -10.56 17.20
CA SER A 133 11.57 -11.18 16.44
C SER A 133 10.30 -10.35 16.57
N LYS A 134 10.06 -9.78 17.77
CA LYS A 134 8.89 -8.93 18.02
C LYS A 134 9.05 -7.57 17.36
N ILE A 135 10.23 -6.96 17.49
CA ILE A 135 10.55 -5.69 16.80
C ILE A 135 10.34 -5.85 15.30
N LYS A 136 10.89 -6.91 14.71
CA LYS A 136 10.69 -7.22 13.29
C LYS A 136 9.21 -7.39 12.94
N ALA A 137 8.46 -8.19 13.71
CA ALA A 137 7.04 -8.41 13.43
C ALA A 137 6.20 -7.11 13.48
N LEU A 138 6.56 -6.17 14.36
CA LEU A 138 5.92 -4.87 14.46
C LEU A 138 6.28 -3.95 13.29
N LEU A 139 7.55 -3.90 12.90
CA LEU A 139 8.00 -3.13 11.74
C LEU A 139 7.43 -3.70 10.42
N ASP A 140 7.35 -5.03 10.29
CA ASP A 140 6.68 -5.70 9.17
C ASP A 140 5.19 -5.33 9.13
N GLY A 141 4.51 -5.35 10.29
CA GLY A 141 3.11 -4.93 10.41
C GLY A 141 2.91 -3.45 10.07
N TYR A 142 3.82 -2.58 10.51
CA TYR A 142 3.84 -1.16 10.18
C TYR A 142 3.96 -0.95 8.66
N ASN A 143 4.91 -1.63 8.01
CA ASN A 143 5.09 -1.59 6.56
C ASN A 143 3.87 -2.14 5.81
N GLN A 144 3.22 -3.17 6.35
CA GLN A 144 1.97 -3.68 5.79
C GLN A 144 0.84 -2.64 5.83
N GLU A 145 0.72 -1.87 6.92
CA GLU A 145 -0.29 -0.83 7.00
C GLU A 145 -0.01 0.35 6.06
N LEU A 146 1.25 0.79 5.97
CA LEU A 146 1.70 1.79 5.00
C LEU A 146 1.44 1.35 3.54
N SER A 147 1.69 0.07 3.22
CA SER A 147 1.39 -0.49 1.89
C SER A 147 -0.11 -0.49 1.60
N GLY A 148 -0.92 -0.68 2.63
CA GLY A 148 -2.35 -0.52 2.52
C GLY A 148 -2.77 0.92 2.23
N ILE A 149 -2.14 1.89 2.90
CA ILE A 149 -2.38 3.33 2.67
C ILE A 149 -2.04 3.70 1.22
N GLN A 150 -0.93 3.21 0.68
CA GLN A 150 -0.56 3.39 -0.73
C GLN A 150 -1.71 3.02 -1.67
N ASN A 151 -2.26 1.82 -1.49
CA ASN A 151 -3.33 1.34 -2.34
C ASN A 151 -4.58 2.20 -2.24
N GLU A 152 -4.94 2.68 -1.05
CA GLU A 152 -6.11 3.53 -0.89
C GLU A 152 -5.86 4.95 -1.41
N VAL A 153 -4.69 5.56 -1.14
CA VAL A 153 -4.30 6.88 -1.67
C VAL A 153 -4.29 6.89 -3.21
N LEU A 154 -3.81 5.82 -3.84
CA LEU A 154 -3.84 5.69 -5.30
C LEU A 154 -5.25 5.57 -5.87
N ARG A 155 -6.23 5.14 -5.06
CA ARG A 155 -7.65 4.99 -5.47
C ARG A 155 -8.46 6.25 -5.22
N ILE A 156 -7.96 7.19 -4.41
CA ILE A 156 -8.58 8.49 -4.23
C ILE A 156 -8.52 9.20 -5.59
N SER A 157 -9.69 9.42 -6.17
CA SER A 157 -9.81 10.09 -7.46
C SER A 157 -9.48 11.57 -7.28
N VAL A 158 -8.65 12.11 -8.18
CA VAL A 158 -8.36 13.53 -8.25
C VAL A 158 -9.56 14.24 -8.90
N GLU A 159 -10.66 14.31 -8.17
CA GLU A 159 -11.85 15.08 -8.55
C GLU A 159 -11.72 16.52 -8.05
N ARG A 160 -12.64 17.41 -8.46
CA ARG A 160 -12.63 18.83 -8.06
C ARG A 160 -13.32 19.05 -6.71
N ASP A 161 -13.08 18.18 -5.73
CA ASP A 161 -13.60 18.35 -4.38
C ASP A 161 -12.50 18.88 -3.45
N GLY A 162 -12.68 20.09 -2.92
CA GLY A 162 -11.75 20.66 -1.93
C GLY A 162 -11.54 19.75 -0.72
N GLU A 163 -12.50 18.87 -0.44
CA GLU A 163 -12.41 17.81 0.57
C GLU A 163 -11.30 16.78 0.28
N THR A 164 -10.97 16.48 -0.98
CA THR A 164 -9.86 15.58 -1.30
C THR A 164 -8.50 16.22 -1.05
N LEU A 165 -8.32 17.50 -1.41
CA LEU A 165 -7.06 18.18 -1.10
C LEU A 165 -6.86 18.27 0.42
N GLY A 166 -7.89 18.69 1.16
CA GLY A 166 -7.83 18.73 2.63
C GLY A 166 -7.50 17.36 3.23
N TYR A 167 -8.10 16.29 2.72
CA TYR A 167 -7.82 14.93 3.14
C TYR A 167 -6.37 14.51 2.86
N LEU A 168 -5.86 14.76 1.65
CA LEU A 168 -4.49 14.39 1.30
C LEU A 168 -3.45 15.14 2.15
N LEU A 169 -3.70 16.42 2.44
CA LEU A 169 -2.87 17.22 3.37
C LEU A 169 -2.88 16.64 4.78
N GLU A 170 -4.05 16.19 5.27
CA GLU A 170 -4.14 15.51 6.56
C GLU A 170 -3.33 14.21 6.58
N VAL A 171 -3.43 13.40 5.52
CA VAL A 171 -2.64 12.17 5.37
C VAL A 171 -1.14 12.47 5.35
N GLU A 172 -0.70 13.49 4.62
CA GLU A 172 0.69 13.92 4.57
C GLU A 172 1.20 14.33 5.95
N SER A 173 0.44 15.17 6.66
CA SER A 173 0.76 15.60 8.03
C SER A 173 0.87 14.42 9.01
N ARG A 174 -0.04 13.45 8.91
CA ARG A 174 -0.01 12.24 9.75
C ARG A 174 1.18 11.35 9.40
N LEU A 175 1.55 11.21 8.13
CA LEU A 175 2.74 10.49 7.71
C LEU A 175 4.03 11.18 8.15
N GLU A 176 4.07 12.52 8.17
CA GLU A 176 5.19 13.28 8.75
C GLU A 176 5.35 12.97 10.24
N ASN A 177 4.25 12.98 11.00
CA ASN A 177 4.28 12.64 12.41
C ASN A 177 4.75 11.19 12.63
N ILE A 178 4.20 10.23 11.87
CA ILE A 178 4.60 8.82 11.90
C ILE A 178 6.11 8.66 11.62
N SER A 179 6.62 9.34 10.59
CA SER A 179 8.05 9.31 10.23
C SER A 179 8.92 9.91 11.34
N GLY A 180 8.46 11.00 11.97
CA GLY A 180 9.11 11.63 13.11
C GLY A 180 9.16 10.71 14.33
N GLU A 181 8.04 10.06 14.66
CA GLU A 181 7.96 9.08 15.75
C GLU A 181 8.89 7.88 15.51
N LEU A 182 8.90 7.34 14.28
CA LEU A 182 9.81 6.25 13.92
C LEU A 182 11.27 6.65 14.18
N LYS A 183 11.70 7.82 13.68
CA LYS A 183 13.08 8.35 13.84
C LYS A 183 13.55 8.52 15.28
N VAL A 184 12.63 8.71 16.22
CA VAL A 184 12.97 8.87 17.64
C VAL A 184 13.25 7.53 18.30
N LEU A 185 12.71 6.42 17.77
CA LEU A 185 12.93 5.08 18.32
C LEU A 185 14.38 4.66 18.11
N ARG A 186 15.09 4.37 19.21
CA ARG A 186 16.50 4.00 19.19
C ARG A 186 16.63 2.52 19.50
N PHE A 187 16.30 1.69 18.52
CA PHE A 187 16.68 0.28 18.58
C PHE A 187 18.16 0.15 18.28
N ASP A 188 18.98 0.40 19.31
CA ASP A 188 20.42 0.21 19.27
C ASP A 188 20.73 -1.22 18.81
N SER A 189 21.08 -1.36 17.53
CA SER A 189 21.78 -2.49 16.90
C SER A 189 21.06 -3.83 16.65
N VAL A 190 19.83 -4.06 17.12
CA VAL A 190 19.28 -5.43 17.07
C VAL A 190 18.83 -5.85 15.66
N VAL A 191 18.23 -4.96 14.85
CA VAL A 191 17.80 -5.25 13.46
C VAL A 191 17.87 -4.00 12.56
N PRO A 192 19.07 -3.45 12.29
CA PRO A 192 19.22 -2.17 11.58
C PRO A 192 18.63 -2.18 10.15
N GLU A 193 18.67 -3.32 9.46
CA GLU A 193 18.12 -3.47 8.11
C GLU A 193 16.61 -3.25 8.07
N VAL A 194 15.85 -3.91 8.97
CA VAL A 194 14.38 -3.82 8.99
C VAL A 194 13.90 -2.41 9.39
N TYR A 195 14.65 -1.75 10.27
CA TYR A 195 14.36 -0.37 10.63
C TYR A 195 14.61 0.58 9.46
N LEU A 196 15.75 0.42 8.77
CA LEU A 196 16.06 1.20 7.57
C LEU A 196 15.01 0.98 6.47
N ASP A 197 14.53 -0.24 6.29
CA ASP A 197 13.43 -0.54 5.37
C ASP A 197 12.14 0.20 5.74
N ALA A 198 11.79 0.25 7.04
CA ALA A 198 10.62 0.98 7.51
C ALA A 198 10.76 2.50 7.34
N GLU A 199 11.96 3.05 7.57
CA GLU A 199 12.24 4.48 7.36
C GLU A 199 12.19 4.86 5.88
N ASN A 200 12.81 4.05 5.03
CA ASN A 200 12.78 4.21 3.57
C ASN A 200 11.34 4.13 3.06
N PHE A 201 10.56 3.15 3.55
CA PHE A 201 9.18 2.99 3.12
C PHE A 201 8.27 4.13 3.61
N SER A 202 8.47 4.61 4.83
CA SER A 202 7.80 5.82 5.34
C SER A 202 8.12 7.06 4.48
N SER A 203 9.38 7.23 4.12
CA SER A 203 9.83 8.35 3.26
C SER A 203 9.19 8.25 1.86
N PHE A 204 9.20 7.07 1.26
CA PHE A 204 8.51 6.80 0.00
C PHE A 204 7.01 7.12 0.09
N MET A 205 6.35 6.74 1.19
CA MET A 205 4.92 7.00 1.38
C MET A 205 4.61 8.49 1.48
N LYS A 206 5.47 9.27 2.14
CA LYS A 206 5.35 10.73 2.17
C LYS A 206 5.49 11.31 0.76
N GLU A 207 6.53 10.95 0.03
CA GLU A 207 6.74 11.39 -1.35
C GLU A 207 5.55 11.05 -2.26
N LEU A 208 4.99 9.85 -2.12
CA LEU A 208 3.81 9.42 -2.87
C LEU A 208 2.60 10.33 -2.61
N VAL A 209 2.33 10.65 -1.34
CA VAL A 209 1.20 11.51 -0.96
C VAL A 209 1.46 12.95 -1.39
N SER A 210 2.67 13.48 -1.16
CA SER A 210 3.08 14.81 -1.66
C SER A 210 2.87 14.92 -3.17
N ARG A 211 3.22 13.87 -3.93
CA ARG A 211 2.97 13.82 -5.38
C ARG A 211 1.48 13.84 -5.70
N LYS A 212 0.66 13.09 -4.97
CA LYS A 212 -0.80 13.10 -5.19
C LYS A 212 -1.43 14.46 -4.90
N ILE A 213 -0.92 15.17 -3.89
CA ILE A 213 -1.30 16.55 -3.61
C ILE A 213 -0.88 17.45 -4.77
N PHE A 214 0.38 17.35 -5.20
CA PHE A 214 0.91 18.11 -6.33
C PHE A 214 0.10 17.89 -7.63
N GLU A 215 -0.24 16.64 -7.96
CA GLU A 215 -1.11 16.29 -9.09
C GLU A 215 -2.49 16.96 -8.98
N TYR A 216 -3.07 16.95 -7.77
CA TYR A 216 -4.35 17.61 -7.50
C TYR A 216 -4.24 19.12 -7.69
N GLU A 217 -3.23 19.75 -7.06
CA GLU A 217 -3.03 21.20 -7.09
C GLU A 217 -2.84 21.69 -8.53
N THR A 218 -2.03 20.97 -9.31
CA THR A 218 -1.75 21.27 -10.73
C THR A 218 -3.01 21.13 -11.58
N LYS A 219 -3.69 19.98 -11.49
CA LYS A 219 -4.89 19.69 -12.30
C LYS A 219 -6.02 20.69 -12.04
N ASN A 220 -6.16 21.12 -10.80
CA ASN A 220 -7.24 22.00 -10.37
C ASN A 220 -6.86 23.47 -10.35
N ARG A 221 -5.57 23.81 -10.51
CA ARG A 221 -5.00 25.16 -10.38
C ARG A 221 -5.36 25.81 -9.03
N ILE A 222 -5.29 25.01 -7.97
CA ILE A 222 -5.56 25.41 -6.59
C ILE A 222 -4.39 24.93 -5.74
N PHE A 223 -3.63 25.85 -5.13
CA PHE A 223 -2.53 25.49 -4.25
C PHE A 223 -2.97 25.57 -2.79
N ALA A 224 -2.50 24.63 -1.98
CA ALA A 224 -2.64 24.73 -0.54
C ALA A 224 -1.78 25.90 -0.01
N ASP A 225 -2.34 26.64 0.95
CA ASP A 225 -1.61 27.66 1.70
C ASP A 225 -0.98 27.07 2.97
N ASP A 226 -0.23 25.98 2.80
CA ASP A 226 0.42 25.22 3.89
C ASP A 226 1.92 25.53 4.02
N GLY A 227 2.44 26.43 3.19
CA GLY A 227 3.87 26.75 3.10
C GLY A 227 4.73 25.65 2.47
N GLN A 228 4.15 24.53 2.02
CA GLN A 228 4.87 23.39 1.45
C GLN A 228 4.76 23.27 -0.07
N LYS A 229 3.93 24.08 -0.74
CA LYS A 229 3.76 24.06 -2.20
C LYS A 229 5.08 24.09 -3.00
N TRP A 230 6.04 24.94 -2.60
CA TRP A 230 7.37 25.00 -3.22
C TRP A 230 8.21 23.77 -2.88
N GLN A 231 8.11 23.23 -1.67
CA GLN A 231 8.82 21.99 -1.36
C GLN A 231 8.28 20.81 -2.19
N ARG A 232 6.96 20.70 -2.36
CA ARG A 232 6.33 19.66 -3.19
C ARG A 232 6.78 19.78 -4.66
N ALA A 233 6.81 21.00 -5.19
CA ALA A 233 7.32 21.27 -6.52
C ALA A 233 8.81 20.92 -6.70
N MET A 234 9.64 21.20 -5.68
CA MET A 234 11.07 20.85 -5.71
C MET A 234 11.24 19.33 -5.72
N ASN A 235 10.50 18.64 -4.86
CA ASN A 235 10.55 17.19 -4.79
C ASN A 235 10.18 16.55 -6.13
N GLU A 236 9.16 17.09 -6.81
CA GLU A 236 8.74 16.61 -8.13
C GLU A 236 9.79 16.90 -9.21
N PHE A 237 10.41 18.08 -9.19
CA PHE A 237 11.56 18.40 -10.04
C PHE A 237 12.72 17.42 -9.84
N LEU A 238 13.11 17.16 -8.59
CA LEU A 238 14.20 16.23 -8.27
C LEU A 238 13.89 14.80 -8.71
N ARG A 239 12.63 14.36 -8.58
CA ARG A 239 12.16 13.07 -9.09
C ARG A 239 12.33 12.96 -10.60
N LEU A 240 11.85 13.97 -11.34
CA LEU A 240 11.95 14.00 -12.80
C LEU A 240 13.42 14.04 -13.26
N ARG A 241 14.28 14.78 -12.55
CA ARG A 241 15.72 14.78 -12.80
C ARG A 241 16.35 13.39 -12.58
N SER A 242 16.06 12.74 -11.46
CA SER A 242 16.54 11.40 -11.17
C SER A 242 16.11 10.40 -12.25
N ARG A 243 14.85 10.47 -12.69
CA ARG A 243 14.33 9.65 -13.78
C ARG A 243 15.08 9.90 -15.10
N GLY A 244 15.30 11.16 -15.47
CA GLY A 244 16.09 11.51 -16.65
C GLY A 244 17.52 10.97 -16.61
N GLN A 245 18.18 11.05 -15.45
CA GLN A 245 19.52 10.50 -15.24
C GLN A 245 19.54 8.96 -15.36
N MET A 246 18.55 8.27 -14.81
CA MET A 246 18.43 6.81 -14.95
C MET A 246 18.27 6.39 -16.41
N LEU A 247 17.43 7.09 -17.18
CA LEU A 247 17.26 6.79 -18.61
C LEU A 247 18.54 7.01 -19.41
N ALA A 248 19.25 8.11 -19.16
CA ALA A 248 20.54 8.38 -19.79
C ALA A 248 21.57 7.29 -19.44
N PHE A 249 21.59 6.82 -18.19
CA PHE A 249 22.46 5.73 -17.76
C PHE A 249 22.10 4.40 -18.46
N SER A 250 20.82 4.02 -18.47
CA SER A 250 20.34 2.81 -19.15
C SER A 250 20.72 2.81 -20.63
N LEU A 251 20.50 3.93 -21.33
CA LEU A 251 20.91 4.11 -22.71
C LEU A 251 22.40 3.91 -22.95
N ASN A 252 23.24 4.53 -22.12
CA ASN A 252 24.68 4.42 -22.25
C ASN A 252 25.14 2.98 -22.00
N SER A 253 24.51 2.26 -21.07
CA SER A 253 24.79 0.84 -20.84
C SER A 253 24.38 -0.04 -22.02
N SER A 254 23.17 0.15 -22.58
CA SER A 254 22.69 -0.59 -23.75
C SER A 254 23.55 -0.34 -24.99
N LEU A 255 23.99 0.90 -25.21
CA LEU A 255 24.93 1.24 -26.27
C LEU A 255 26.29 0.55 -26.09
N SER A 256 26.83 0.58 -24.87
CA SER A 256 28.11 -0.08 -24.56
C SER A 256 28.04 -1.59 -24.82
N ASP A 257 26.96 -2.23 -24.39
CA ASP A 257 26.80 -3.68 -24.53
C ASP A 257 26.50 -4.08 -25.97
N GLY A 258 25.67 -3.32 -26.69
CA GLY A 258 25.43 -3.53 -28.13
C GLY A 258 26.73 -3.44 -28.94
N LEU A 259 27.59 -2.46 -28.64
CA LEU A 259 28.89 -2.32 -29.28
C LEU A 259 29.84 -3.49 -28.96
N LYS A 260 29.84 -3.98 -27.72
CA LYS A 260 30.65 -5.15 -27.32
C LYS A 260 30.18 -6.42 -28.02
N THR A 261 28.87 -6.68 -28.08
CA THR A 261 28.30 -7.86 -28.73
C THR A 261 28.59 -7.85 -30.23
N THR A 262 28.40 -6.69 -30.87
CA THR A 262 28.73 -6.52 -32.29
C THR A 262 30.22 -6.74 -32.54
N ALA A 263 31.10 -6.21 -31.68
CA ALA A 263 32.54 -6.44 -31.80
C ALA A 263 32.93 -7.93 -31.62
N LEU A 264 32.22 -8.66 -30.75
CA LEU A 264 32.45 -10.10 -30.53
C LEU A 264 32.00 -10.92 -31.75
N GLU A 265 30.79 -10.68 -32.25
CA GLU A 265 30.23 -11.37 -33.43
C GLU A 265 31.04 -11.07 -34.71
N LEU A 266 31.58 -9.86 -34.83
CA LEU A 266 32.47 -9.47 -35.93
C LEU A 266 33.83 -10.17 -35.87
N THR A 267 34.33 -10.46 -34.66
CA THR A 267 35.57 -11.21 -34.49
C THR A 267 35.38 -12.68 -34.90
N GLU A 268 34.17 -13.21 -34.80
CA GLU A 268 33.86 -14.61 -35.12
C GLU A 268 33.40 -14.84 -36.57
N SER A 269 32.74 -13.85 -37.22
CA SER A 269 32.09 -14.05 -38.52
C SER A 269 32.91 -13.65 -39.76
N GLY A 270 33.89 -12.75 -39.63
CA GLY A 270 34.73 -12.31 -40.76
C GLY A 270 33.98 -11.54 -41.88
N GLU A 271 32.71 -11.18 -41.68
CA GLU A 271 31.91 -10.43 -42.64
C GLU A 271 32.09 -8.90 -42.53
N PRO A 272 31.95 -8.16 -43.65
CA PRO A 272 32.06 -6.71 -43.65
C PRO A 272 30.89 -6.02 -42.95
N LEU A 273 31.25 -4.98 -42.20
CA LEU A 273 30.44 -4.17 -41.30
C LEU A 273 29.11 -3.69 -41.92
N VAL A 274 27.99 -4.25 -41.49
CA VAL A 274 26.67 -3.59 -41.61
C VAL A 274 26.40 -2.93 -40.27
N THR A 275 26.83 -1.69 -40.11
CA THR A 275 26.52 -0.93 -38.90
C THR A 275 25.02 -0.74 -38.77
N PRO A 276 24.40 -1.07 -37.62
CA PRO A 276 23.04 -0.62 -37.34
C PRO A 276 22.99 0.90 -37.51
N GLN A 277 22.03 1.39 -38.29
CA GLN A 277 21.96 2.82 -38.61
C GLN A 277 21.92 3.66 -37.32
N PRO A 278 22.95 4.49 -37.06
CA PRO A 278 23.08 5.23 -35.81
C PRO A 278 22.11 6.42 -35.67
N GLU A 279 21.33 6.73 -36.70
CA GLU A 279 20.54 7.97 -36.79
C GLU A 279 19.50 8.11 -35.65
N ASN A 280 18.86 7.01 -35.22
CA ASN A 280 17.86 7.07 -34.16
C ASN A 280 18.47 7.18 -32.76
N THR A 281 19.65 6.59 -32.53
CA THR A 281 20.30 6.57 -31.22
C THR A 281 21.06 7.85 -30.92
N SER A 282 21.64 8.52 -31.93
CA SER A 282 22.25 9.85 -31.76
C SER A 282 21.20 10.90 -31.43
N LEU A 283 20.04 10.86 -32.09
CA LEU A 283 18.94 11.79 -31.82
C LEU A 283 18.42 11.66 -30.39
N THR A 284 18.34 10.43 -29.88
CA THR A 284 17.87 10.16 -28.51
C THR A 284 18.86 10.65 -27.45
N LEU A 285 20.17 10.51 -27.69
CA LEU A 285 21.21 10.94 -26.75
C LEU A 285 21.30 12.47 -26.64
N ASP A 286 21.21 13.17 -27.78
CA ASP A 286 21.28 14.63 -27.80
C ASP A 286 20.02 15.26 -27.19
N ASN A 287 18.85 14.65 -27.39
CA ASN A 287 17.62 15.04 -26.71
C ASN A 287 17.74 14.92 -25.18
N LEU A 288 18.34 13.83 -24.67
CA LEU A 288 18.55 13.66 -23.23
C LEU A 288 19.60 14.61 -22.64
N ARG A 289 20.64 14.96 -23.40
CA ARG A 289 21.59 16.00 -22.99
C ARG A 289 20.92 17.36 -22.89
N SER A 290 20.09 17.70 -23.88
CA SER A 290 19.30 18.95 -23.87
C SER A 290 18.34 18.99 -22.68
N LEU A 291 17.65 17.88 -22.38
CA LEU A 291 16.77 17.76 -21.20
C LEU A 291 17.53 17.96 -19.89
N ASN A 292 18.75 17.39 -19.74
CA ASN A 292 19.56 17.61 -18.55
C ASN A 292 20.03 19.06 -18.39
N GLN A 293 20.40 19.74 -19.49
CA GLN A 293 20.77 21.16 -19.44
C GLN A 293 19.58 22.04 -19.04
N GLU A 294 18.38 21.72 -19.53
CA GLU A 294 17.14 22.40 -19.17
C GLU A 294 16.85 22.25 -17.66
N LEU A 295 16.99 21.04 -17.12
CA LEU A 295 16.83 20.79 -15.68
C LEU A 295 17.83 21.59 -14.83
N ASP A 296 19.10 21.67 -15.25
CA ASP A 296 20.10 22.45 -14.51
C ASP A 296 19.73 23.95 -14.48
N SER A 297 19.16 24.48 -15.56
CA SER A 297 18.65 25.86 -15.61
C SER A 297 17.44 26.09 -14.71
N TRP A 298 16.58 25.07 -14.58
CA TRP A 298 15.42 25.11 -13.70
C TRP A 298 15.81 25.09 -12.23
N GLN A 299 16.86 24.37 -11.85
CA GLN A 299 17.33 24.38 -10.46
C GLN A 299 17.68 25.79 -9.96
N VAL A 300 18.33 26.60 -10.82
CA VAL A 300 18.65 28.00 -10.52
C VAL A 300 17.38 28.84 -10.39
N SER A 301 16.43 28.64 -11.31
CA SER A 301 15.14 29.34 -11.32
C SER A 301 14.31 28.98 -10.09
N PHE A 302 14.36 27.72 -9.66
CA PHE A 302 13.62 27.21 -8.52
C PHE A 302 14.04 27.90 -7.22
N ASN A 303 15.35 28.03 -6.98
CA ASN A 303 15.85 28.70 -5.79
C ASN A 303 15.44 30.19 -5.74
N ALA A 304 15.40 30.87 -6.89
CA ALA A 304 14.95 32.26 -6.95
C ALA A 304 13.43 32.38 -6.74
N LEU A 305 12.66 31.44 -7.30
CA LEU A 305 11.21 31.41 -7.20
C LEU A 305 10.70 30.95 -5.83
N SER A 306 11.40 30.06 -5.13
CA SER A 306 10.97 29.63 -3.79
C SER A 306 11.04 30.75 -2.75
N GLU A 307 11.93 31.73 -2.94
CA GLU A 307 12.11 32.86 -2.04
C GLU A 307 11.06 33.98 -2.23
N SER A 308 10.55 34.15 -3.46
CA SER A 308 9.75 35.34 -3.81
C SER A 308 8.65 35.11 -4.86
N GLY A 309 8.50 33.89 -5.34
CA GLY A 309 7.62 33.53 -6.45
C GLY A 309 6.15 33.57 -6.06
N SER A 310 5.33 33.99 -7.03
CA SER A 310 3.87 33.99 -6.92
C SER A 310 3.27 32.64 -7.28
N ASP A 311 1.98 32.44 -7.00
CA ASP A 311 1.23 31.26 -7.45
C ASP A 311 1.20 31.14 -8.98
N GLU A 312 1.27 32.26 -9.70
CA GLU A 312 1.36 32.28 -11.16
C GLU A 312 2.71 31.73 -11.66
N ASP A 313 3.80 32.02 -10.95
CA ASP A 313 5.12 31.48 -11.28
C ASP A 313 5.19 29.98 -11.00
N LEU A 314 4.52 29.55 -9.92
CA LEU A 314 4.35 28.14 -9.58
C LEU A 314 3.56 27.40 -10.68
N LEU A 315 2.46 27.99 -11.19
CA LEU A 315 1.70 27.41 -12.32
C LEU A 315 2.55 27.24 -13.57
N LYS A 316 3.33 28.27 -13.94
CA LYS A 316 4.21 28.19 -15.12
C LYS A 316 5.26 27.09 -14.97
N LEU A 317 5.87 27.01 -13.78
CA LEU A 317 6.81 25.94 -13.46
C LEU A 317 6.13 24.56 -13.59
N PHE A 318 4.87 24.45 -13.20
CA PHE A 318 4.14 23.17 -13.23
C PHE A 318 3.77 22.75 -14.66
N ASP A 319 3.39 23.72 -15.49
CA ASP A 319 3.19 23.49 -16.92
C ASP A 319 4.51 22.99 -17.54
N SER A 320 5.65 23.58 -17.19
CA SER A 320 6.97 23.12 -17.63
C SER A 320 7.33 21.72 -17.13
N LEU A 321 7.13 21.41 -15.84
CA LEU A 321 7.38 20.07 -15.28
C LEU A 321 6.52 19.00 -15.95
N SER A 322 5.27 19.31 -16.25
CA SER A 322 4.34 18.41 -16.94
C SER A 322 4.78 18.13 -18.38
N GLU A 323 5.22 19.16 -19.11
CA GLU A 323 5.78 19.01 -20.45
C GLU A 323 7.05 18.16 -20.44
N PHE A 324 7.93 18.39 -19.46
CA PHE A 324 9.15 17.61 -19.29
C PHE A 324 8.87 16.13 -18.99
N GLU A 325 7.90 15.85 -18.12
CA GLU A 325 7.48 14.47 -17.85
C GLU A 325 6.94 13.77 -19.11
N ALA A 326 6.16 14.46 -19.93
CA ALA A 326 5.66 13.93 -21.20
C ALA A 326 6.82 13.58 -22.15
N ARG A 327 7.83 14.46 -22.27
CA ARG A 327 9.04 14.22 -23.08
C ARG A 327 9.87 13.04 -22.56
N LEU A 328 10.00 12.88 -21.24
CA LEU A 328 10.66 11.71 -20.66
C LEU A 328 9.89 10.42 -20.93
N ALA A 329 8.56 10.45 -20.83
CA ALA A 329 7.73 9.29 -21.13
C ALA A 329 7.84 8.88 -22.62
N GLU A 330 7.87 9.85 -23.54
CA GLU A 330 8.11 9.59 -24.95
C GLU A 330 9.49 8.95 -25.18
N ALA A 331 10.55 9.52 -24.58
CA ALA A 331 11.90 8.95 -24.64
C ALA A 331 11.94 7.49 -24.12
N GLU A 332 11.25 7.19 -23.01
CA GLU A 332 11.12 5.83 -22.49
C GLU A 332 10.44 4.87 -23.47
N THR A 333 9.40 5.33 -24.16
CA THR A 333 8.71 4.48 -25.15
C THR A 333 9.58 4.19 -26.37
N LEU A 334 10.49 5.08 -26.74
CA LEU A 334 11.45 4.86 -27.83
C LEU A 334 12.57 3.88 -27.45
N LEU A 335 12.79 3.62 -26.16
CA LEU A 335 13.80 2.68 -25.65
C LEU A 335 13.31 1.24 -25.49
N LYS A 336 11.99 1.04 -25.44
CA LYS A 336 11.38 -0.28 -25.38
C LYS A 336 11.19 -0.83 -26.79
#